data_AF-A0A293MRY9-F1
#
_entry.id   AF-A0A293MRY9-F1
#
_cell.length_a   1.000
_cell.length_b   1.000
_cell.length_c   1.000
_cell.angle_alpha   90.00
_cell.angle_beta   90.00
_cell.angle_gamma   90.00
#
_symmetry.space_group_name_H-M   'P 1'
#
loop_
_entity.id
_entity.type
_entity.pdbx_description
1 polymer ?
#
loop_
_entity_poly.entity_id
_entity_poly.type
_entity_poly.pdbx_seq_one_letter_code
_entity_poly.pdbx_strand_id
1 'polypeptide(L)'
;MSARSDQRLIFYISGYVAKDFIHKVNCEKCHSSLLLKKGTAENLGLAEYTRLRDKGGLLYASGYLFRFIEKLENLFTSCFSLQELHHESIMDVVALI
;
A
#
# COMPACT_ATOMS: atom_id res chain seq x y z
N MET A 1 -22.67 -2.29 -6.69
CA MET A 1 -21.86 -2.70 -5.51
C MET A 1 -20.48 -2.08 -5.68
N SER A 2 -19.98 -1.29 -4.73
CA SER A 2 -18.61 -0.77 -4.80
C SER A 2 -17.65 -1.95 -4.68
N ALA A 3 -16.89 -2.24 -5.75
CA ALA A 3 -15.77 -3.15 -5.67
C ALA A 3 -14.75 -2.54 -4.70
N ARG A 4 -14.32 -3.29 -3.69
CA ARG A 4 -13.24 -2.90 -2.78
C ARG A 4 -12.18 -3.99 -2.82
N SER A 5 -10.92 -3.59 -2.83
CA SER A 5 -9.82 -4.54 -2.75
C SER A 5 -9.72 -5.19 -1.36
N ASP A 6 -9.22 -6.43 -1.32
CA ASP A 6 -8.94 -7.12 -0.05
C ASP A 6 -7.86 -6.35 0.73
N GLN A 7 -8.16 -5.99 1.98
CA GLN A 7 -7.26 -5.20 2.82
C GLN A 7 -5.91 -5.91 3.06
N ARG A 8 -5.86 -7.25 3.05
CA ARG A 8 -4.62 -8.01 3.18
C ARG A 8 -3.71 -7.85 1.96
N LEU A 9 -4.30 -7.70 0.77
CA LEU A 9 -3.56 -7.39 -0.46
C LEU A 9 -3.06 -5.94 -0.44
N ILE A 10 -3.90 -4.99 -0.02
CA ILE A 10 -3.48 -3.59 0.14
C ILE A 10 -2.31 -3.48 1.13
N PHE A 11 -2.37 -4.21 2.25
CA PHE A 11 -1.29 -4.25 3.24
C PHE A 11 0.02 -4.82 2.64
N TYR A 12 -0.08 -5.89 1.85
CA TYR A 12 1.04 -6.46 1.12
C TYR A 12 1.69 -5.46 0.14
N ILE A 13 0.87 -4.79 -0.68
CA ILE A 13 1.34 -3.75 -1.60
C ILE A 13 1.98 -2.57 -0.84
N SER A 14 1.42 -2.20 0.32
CA SER A 14 2.01 -1.16 1.16
C SER A 14 3.44 -1.49 1.58
N GLY A 15 3.74 -2.78 1.82
CA GLY A 15 5.11 -3.25 2.08
C GLY A 15 6.05 -3.11 0.89
N TYR A 16 5.55 -3.32 -0.34
CA TYR A 16 6.32 -3.07 -1.57
C TYR A 16 6.59 -1.58 -1.79
N VAL A 17 5.57 -0.74 -1.64
CA VAL A 17 5.74 0.71 -1.71
C VAL A 17 6.78 1.17 -0.68
N ALA A 18 6.71 0.62 0.54
CA ALA A 18 7.69 0.94 1.56
C ALA A 18 9.12 0.53 1.15
N LYS A 19 9.29 -0.64 0.52
CA LYS A 19 10.58 -1.11 0.02
C LYS A 19 11.13 -0.20 -1.08
N ASP A 20 10.29 0.25 -2.01
CA ASP A 20 10.75 1.03 -3.16
C ASP A 20 11.01 2.50 -2.85
N PHE A 21 10.25 3.08 -1.92
CA PHE A 21 10.33 4.50 -1.58
C PHE A 21 11.03 4.75 -0.25
N ILE A 22 10.60 4.08 0.84
CA ILE A 22 11.09 4.39 2.19
C ILE A 22 12.50 3.84 2.42
N HIS A 23 12.84 2.70 1.81
CA HIS A 23 14.19 2.14 1.92
C HIS A 23 15.28 3.09 1.40
N LYS A 24 14.95 3.97 0.44
CA LYS A 24 15.89 4.96 -0.13
C LYS A 24 16.00 6.24 0.72
N VAL A 25 15.11 6.43 1.70
CA VAL A 25 15.10 7.63 2.54
C VAL A 25 16.07 7.46 3.70
N ASN A 26 17.06 8.35 3.79
CA ASN A 26 18.01 8.39 4.91
C ASN A 26 17.46 9.20 6.10
N CYS A 27 16.31 8.79 6.63
CA CYS A 27 15.68 9.44 7.79
C CYS A 27 15.06 8.40 8.72
N GLU A 28 15.70 8.15 9.85
CA GLU A 28 15.25 7.14 10.83
C GLU A 28 13.83 7.42 11.34
N LYS A 29 13.46 8.69 11.56
CA LYS A 29 12.11 9.08 11.97
C LYS A 29 11.05 8.71 10.93
N CYS A 30 11.38 8.81 9.63
CA CYS A 30 10.48 8.39 8.57
C CYS A 30 10.30 6.87 8.60
N HIS A 31 11.39 6.11 8.73
CA HIS A 31 11.33 4.66 8.88
C HIS A 31 10.47 4.23 10.06
N SER A 32 10.69 4.81 11.25
CA SER A 32 9.94 4.46 12.45
C SER A 32 8.45 4.84 12.38
N SER A 33 8.12 5.87 11.61
CA SER A 33 6.72 6.35 11.46
C SER A 33 5.96 5.55 10.39
N LEU A 34 6.65 5.06 9.37
CA LEU A 34 6.03 4.44 8.19
C LEU A 34 6.16 2.91 8.16
N LEU A 35 7.02 2.33 9.00
CA LEU A 35 7.25 0.89 9.07
C LEU A 35 6.91 0.33 10.45
N LEU A 36 6.47 -0.93 10.48
CA LEU A 36 6.41 -1.76 11.68
C LEU A 36 7.62 -2.67 11.75
N LYS A 37 8.04 -2.95 12.98
CA LYS A 37 8.91 -4.09 13.25
C LYS A 37 8.13 -5.38 12.99
N LYS A 38 8.80 -6.37 12.40
CA LYS A 38 8.19 -7.66 12.02
C LYS A 38 7.41 -8.32 13.17
N GLY A 39 8.01 -8.37 14.38
CA GLY A 39 7.34 -8.95 15.56
C GLY A 39 6.05 -8.23 15.96
N THR A 40 5.92 -6.93 15.71
CA THR A 40 4.67 -6.19 15.97
C THR A 40 3.59 -6.53 14.93
N ALA A 41 3.98 -6.89 13.71
CA ALA A 41 3.07 -7.25 12.64
C ALA A 41 2.58 -8.71 12.69
N GLU A 42 3.17 -9.57 13.52
CA GLU A 42 2.77 -10.98 13.65
C GLU A 42 1.32 -11.15 14.13
N ASN A 43 0.87 -10.27 15.01
CA ASN A 43 -0.48 -10.30 15.58
C ASN A 43 -1.52 -9.54 14.73
N LEU A 44 -1.10 -8.92 13.62
CA LEU A 44 -2.02 -8.24 12.71
C LEU A 44 -2.61 -9.25 11.72
N GLY A 45 -3.94 -9.40 11.74
CA GLY A 45 -4.68 -10.17 10.74
C GLY A 45 -4.46 -9.65 9.31
N LEU A 46 -4.31 -8.33 9.14
CA LEU A 46 -3.99 -7.70 7.86
C LEU A 46 -2.65 -8.17 7.26
N ALA A 47 -1.69 -8.52 8.11
CA ALA A 47 -0.37 -8.96 7.69
C ALA A 47 -0.31 -10.46 7.35
N GLU A 48 -1.40 -11.22 7.49
CA GLU A 48 -1.44 -12.66 7.21
C GLU A 48 -0.93 -13.01 5.81
N TYR A 49 -1.51 -12.37 4.79
CA TYR A 49 -1.09 -12.59 3.40
C TYR A 49 0.37 -12.18 3.18
N THR A 50 0.79 -11.08 3.81
CA THR A 50 2.17 -10.60 3.74
C THR A 50 3.14 -11.63 4.32
N ARG A 51 2.84 -12.20 5.48
CA ARG A 51 3.66 -13.25 6.10
C ARG A 51 3.74 -14.51 5.24
N LEU A 52 2.63 -14.92 4.63
CA LEU A 52 2.57 -16.07 3.72
C LEU A 52 3.43 -15.89 2.46
N ARG A 53 3.63 -14.63 2.03
CA ARG A 53 4.38 -14.30 0.81
C ARG A 53 5.78 -13.72 1.06
N ASP A 54 6.09 -13.32 2.28
CA ASP A 54 7.38 -12.75 2.67
C ASP A 54 8.47 -13.83 2.60
N LYS A 55 9.49 -13.59 1.76
CA LYS A 55 10.69 -14.43 1.62
C LYS A 55 11.91 -13.85 2.34
N GLY A 56 11.69 -12.98 3.32
CA GLY A 56 12.74 -12.40 4.17
C GLY A 56 13.20 -10.99 3.76
N GLY A 57 12.47 -10.31 2.88
CA GLY A 57 12.89 -9.01 2.34
C GLY A 57 11.75 -8.01 2.16
N LEU A 58 10.54 -8.33 2.62
CA LEU A 58 9.39 -7.44 2.53
C LEU A 58 9.25 -6.63 3.81
N LEU A 59 9.05 -5.31 3.67
CA LEU A 59 8.83 -4.41 4.79
C LEU A 59 7.36 -4.45 5.21
N TYR A 60 7.09 -4.22 6.49
CA TYR A 60 5.74 -4.20 7.03
C TYR A 60 5.32 -2.74 7.22
N ALA A 61 4.24 -2.33 6.58
CA ALA A 61 3.75 -0.96 6.67
C ALA A 61 3.19 -0.64 8.05
N SER A 62 3.42 0.58 8.54
CA SER A 62 2.69 1.12 9.68
C SER A 62 1.22 1.35 9.36
N GLY A 63 0.40 1.52 10.40
CA GLY A 63 -0.99 1.88 10.22
C GLY A 63 -1.19 3.19 9.44
N TYR A 64 -0.23 4.13 9.53
CA TYR A 64 -0.25 5.36 8.75
C TYR A 64 -0.04 5.11 7.27
N LEU A 65 1.01 4.36 6.92
CA LEU A 65 1.32 4.05 5.53
C LEU A 65 0.21 3.18 4.91
N PHE A 66 -0.25 2.15 5.61
CA PHE A 66 -1.36 1.30 5.16
C PHE A 66 -2.62 2.12 4.84
N ARG A 67 -3.07 3.00 5.75
CA ARG A 67 -4.26 3.83 5.54
C ARG A 67 -4.09 4.82 4.39
N PHE A 68 -2.87 5.31 4.17
CA PHE A 68 -2.57 6.16 3.03
C PHE A 68 -2.75 5.41 1.71
N ILE A 69 -2.15 4.22 1.59
CA ILE A 69 -2.28 3.38 0.39
C ILE A 69 -3.71 2.89 0.19
N GLU A 70 -4.42 2.51 1.26
CA GLU A 70 -5.83 2.14 1.21
C GLU A 70 -6.70 3.28 0.66
N LYS A 71 -6.47 4.53 1.05
CA LYS A 71 -7.20 5.67 0.49
C LYS A 71 -6.92 5.86 -0.99
N LEU A 72 -5.66 5.72 -1.42
CA LEU A 72 -5.29 5.81 -2.83
C LEU A 72 -5.94 4.69 -3.66
N GLU A 73 -5.93 3.46 -3.15
CA GLU A 73 -6.57 2.33 -3.81
C GLU A 73 -8.09 2.52 -3.90
N ASN A 74 -8.75 2.98 -2.83
CA ASN A 74 -10.19 3.25 -2.88
C ASN A 74 -10.53 4.37 -3.88
N LEU A 75 -9.71 5.42 -3.96
CA LEU A 75 -9.88 6.50 -4.94
C LEU A 75 -9.71 5.95 -6.37
N PHE A 76 -8.63 5.22 -6.61
CA PHE A 76 -8.37 4.56 -7.88
C PHE A 76 -9.54 3.66 -8.28
N THR A 77 -9.88 2.69 -7.45
CA THR A 77 -10.96 1.73 -7.73
C THR A 77 -12.30 2.44 -7.93
N SER A 78 -12.59 3.52 -7.21
CA SER A 78 -13.81 4.30 -7.42
C SER A 78 -13.81 5.00 -8.79
N CYS A 79 -12.70 5.63 -9.20
CA CYS A 79 -12.57 6.25 -10.51
C CYS A 79 -12.68 5.21 -11.64
N PHE A 80 -11.94 4.10 -11.54
CA PHE A 80 -11.85 3.12 -12.63
C PHE A 80 -13.03 2.14 -12.70
N SER A 81 -13.67 1.81 -11.57
CA SER A 81 -14.81 0.89 -11.56
C SER A 81 -16.15 1.58 -11.83
N LEU A 82 -16.27 2.89 -11.59
CA LEU A 82 -17.53 3.63 -11.77
C LEU A 82 -17.55 4.50 -13.03
N GLN A 83 -16.40 4.96 -13.52
CA GLN A 83 -16.35 5.89 -14.66
C GLN A 83 -15.79 5.27 -15.96
N GLU A 84 -15.50 3.96 -15.98
CA GLU A 84 -14.91 3.27 -17.15
C GLU A 84 -13.74 4.08 -17.78
N LEU A 85 -12.88 4.71 -16.96
CA LEU A 85 -11.71 5.42 -17.50
C LEU A 85 -10.83 4.41 -18.24
N HIS A 86 -10.88 4.47 -19.57
CA HIS A 86 -10.02 3.70 -20.45
C HIS A 86 -8.57 4.09 -20.19
N HIS A 87 -7.65 3.15 -20.47
CA HIS A 87 -6.19 3.28 -20.29
C HIS A 87 -5.61 4.64 -20.75
N GLU A 88 -6.17 5.26 -21.78
CA GLU A 88 -5.73 6.58 -22.29
C GLU A 88 -5.94 7.72 -21.27
N SER A 89 -7.00 7.67 -20.46
CA SER A 89 -7.33 8.71 -19.47
C SER A 89 -6.43 8.68 -18.22
N ILE A 90 -5.68 7.59 -17.98
CA ILE A 90 -4.69 7.53 -16.90
C ILE A 90 -3.55 8.53 -17.13
N MET A 91 -3.11 8.64 -18.38
CA MET A 91 -2.01 9.56 -18.74
C MET A 91 -2.42 11.01 -18.52
N ASP A 92 -3.69 11.35 -18.76
CA ASP A 92 -4.21 12.70 -18.53
C ASP A 92 -4.23 13.05 -17.04
N VAL A 93 -4.59 12.11 -16.16
CA VAL A 93 -4.58 12.34 -14.70
C VAL A 93 -3.15 12.47 -14.18
N VAL A 94 -2.21 11.65 -14.65
CA VAL A 94 -0.79 11.75 -14.26
C VAL A 94 -0.17 13.05 -14.76
N ALA A 95 -0.57 13.56 -15.92
CA ALA A 95 -0.07 14.83 -16.46
C ALA A 95 -0.56 16.07 -15.69
N LEU A 96 -1.60 15.95 -14.87
CA LEU A 96 -2.14 17.04 -14.05
C LEU A 96 -1.46 17.19 -12.68
N ILE A 97 -0.49 16.34 -12.35
CA ILE A 97 0.25 16.31 -11.07
C ILE A 97 1.74 16.59 -11.35
#